data_AF-A0A0L6W818-F1
#
_entry.id   AF-A0A0L6W818-F1
#
_cell.length_a   1.000
_cell.length_b   1.000
_cell.length_c   1.000
_cell.angle_alpha   90.00
_cell.angle_beta   90.00
_cell.angle_gamma   90.00
#
_symmetry.space_group_name_H-M   'P 1'
#
loop_
_entity.id
_entity.type
_entity.pdbx_description
1 polymer ?
#
loop_
_entity_poly.entity_id
_entity_poly.type
_entity_poly.pdbx_seq_one_letter_code
_entity_poly.pdbx_strand_id
1 'polypeptide(L)' 'FPGQRPSRPPPVKVEDEYHYEVDEILDSRVVRGRLQYLVRWKGYGPEDNMWEPQKNLNRAPDKLRDFHQQNPAKPRNPRD' A
#
# COMPACT_ATOMS: atom_id res chain seq x y z
N PHE A 1 -11.86 21.70 -23.36
CA PHE A 1 -10.90 21.87 -22.25
C PHE A 1 -9.91 20.72 -22.30
N PRO A 2 -8.62 20.92 -22.67
CA PRO A 2 -7.71 19.79 -22.77
C PRO A 2 -7.16 19.42 -21.38
N GLY A 3 -7.21 18.12 -21.05
CA GLY A 3 -6.22 17.51 -20.16
C GLY A 3 -6.39 17.70 -18.65
N GLN A 4 -7.62 17.72 -18.11
CA GLN A 4 -7.75 17.35 -16.70
C GLN A 4 -7.39 15.88 -16.57
N ARG A 5 -6.13 15.60 -16.19
CA ARG A 5 -5.82 14.31 -15.54
C ARG A 5 -6.84 14.18 -14.41
N PRO A 6 -7.55 13.04 -14.28
CA PRO A 6 -8.53 12.90 -13.20
C PRO A 6 -7.85 13.27 -11.89
N SER A 7 -8.46 14.21 -11.16
CA SER A 7 -7.95 14.61 -9.86
C SER A 7 -7.86 13.35 -9.01
N ARG A 8 -6.66 13.07 -8.51
CA ARG A 8 -6.40 11.93 -7.61
C ARG A 8 -7.42 11.95 -6.47
N PRO A 9 -7.95 10.77 -6.05
CA PRO A 9 -8.99 10.73 -5.04
C PRO A 9 -8.45 11.28 -3.72
N PRO A 10 -9.18 12.17 -3.02
CA PRO A 10 -8.73 12.69 -1.74
C PRO A 10 -8.64 11.56 -0.70
N PRO A 11 -7.79 11.69 0.33
CA PRO A 11 -7.76 10.73 1.42
C PRO A 11 -9.10 10.69 2.17
N VAL A 12 -9.47 9.50 2.62
CA VAL A 12 -10.61 9.27 3.52
C VAL A 12 -10.20 9.65 4.94
N LYS A 13 -10.95 10.57 5.57
CA LYS A 13 -10.72 10.94 6.98
C LYS A 13 -11.50 9.99 7.90
N VAL A 14 -10.82 9.22 8.73
CA VAL A 14 -11.41 8.32 9.74
C VAL A 14 -10.78 8.67 11.09
N GLU A 15 -11.60 9.02 12.09
CA GLU A 15 -11.12 9.28 13.46
C GLU A 15 -9.93 10.25 13.53
N ASP A 16 -9.97 11.31 12.71
CA ASP A 16 -8.92 12.32 12.55
C ASP A 16 -7.62 11.89 11.86
N GLU A 17 -7.55 10.65 11.34
CA GLU A 17 -6.47 10.17 10.47
C GLU A 17 -6.89 10.14 9.00
N TYR A 18 -5.92 10.36 8.10
CA TYR A 18 -6.11 10.31 6.65
C TYR A 18 -5.65 8.96 6.11
N HIS A 19 -6.56 8.23 5.47
CA HIS A 19 -6.28 6.94 4.83
C HIS A 19 -6.47 7.02 3.32
N TYR A 20 -5.63 6.28 2.60
CA TYR A 20 -5.74 6.09 1.16
C TYR A 20 -6.09 4.63 0.89
N GLU A 21 -6.91 4.39 -0.13
CA GLU A 21 -7.29 3.03 -0.50
C GLU A 21 -6.11 2.34 -1.20
N VAL A 22 -5.74 1.16 -0.70
CA VAL A 22 -4.71 0.31 -1.31
C VAL A 22 -5.35 -0.46 -2.46
N ASP A 23 -4.78 -0.30 -3.66
CA ASP A 23 -5.15 -1.09 -4.82
C ASP A 23 -4.46 -2.46 -4.78
N GLU A 24 -3.13 -2.44 -4.64
CA GLU A 24 -2.27 -3.64 -4.71
C GLU A 24 -0.98 -3.43 -3.90
N ILE A 25 -0.42 -4.53 -3.40
CA ILE A 25 0.92 -4.57 -2.84
C ILE A 25 1.86 -5.14 -3.91
N LEU A 26 2.86 -4.35 -4.29
CA LEU A 26 3.74 -4.65 -5.42
C LEU A 26 5.02 -5.37 -4.99
N ASP A 27 5.51 -5.08 -3.78
CA ASP A 27 6.74 -5.67 -3.27
C ASP A 27 6.81 -5.57 -1.73
N SER A 28 7.72 -6.34 -1.12
CA SER A 28 8.07 -6.21 0.30
C SER A 28 9.58 -6.27 0.53
N ARG A 29 10.04 -5.55 1.54
CA ARG A 29 11.46 -5.50 1.93
C ARG A 29 11.63 -5.25 3.42
N VAL A 30 12.79 -5.64 3.95
CA VAL A 30 13.20 -5.29 5.32
C VAL A 30 14.32 -4.25 5.25
N VAL A 31 14.09 -3.06 5.80
CA VAL A 31 15.08 -1.98 5.89
C VAL A 31 15.29 -1.64 7.35
N ARG A 32 16.54 -1.76 7.84
CA ARG A 32 16.91 -1.50 9.24
C ARG A 32 16.02 -2.28 10.23
N GLY A 33 15.77 -3.56 9.92
CA GLY A 33 14.93 -4.45 10.73
C GLY A 33 13.41 -4.16 10.67
N ARG A 34 12.96 -3.24 9.81
CA ARG A 34 11.54 -2.88 9.66
C ARG A 34 11.00 -3.35 8.33
N LEU A 35 9.89 -4.09 8.39
CA LEU A 35 9.16 -4.55 7.21
C LEU A 35 8.41 -3.38 6.56
N GLN A 36 8.62 -3.22 5.26
CA GLN A 36 7.96 -2.24 4.41
C GLN A 36 7.37 -2.92 3.17
N TYR A 37 6.33 -2.32 2.63
CA TYR A 37 5.66 -2.78 1.42
C TYR A 37 5.57 -1.64 0.41
N LEU A 38 5.76 -1.96 -0.86
CA LEU A 38 5.54 -1.03 -1.95
C LEU A 38 4.06 -1.05 -2.32
N VAL A 39 3.39 0.07 -2.12
CA VAL A 39 1.93 0.17 -2.24
C VAL A 39 1.57 0.87 -3.55
N ARG A 40 0.67 0.23 -4.32
CA ARG A 40 -0.13 0.89 -5.36
C ARG A 40 -1.36 1.49 -4.70
N TRP A 41 -1.53 2.79 -4.82
CA TRP A 41 -2.74 3.48 -4.33
C TRP A 41 -3.83 3.51 -5.40
N LYS A 42 -5.07 3.27 -5.00
CA LYS A 42 -6.20 3.22 -5.93
C LYS A 42 -6.49 4.60 -6.51
N GLY A 43 -6.53 4.69 -7.84
CA GLY A 43 -6.71 5.96 -8.55
C GLY A 43 -5.43 6.80 -8.68
N TYR A 44 -4.26 6.22 -8.35
CA TYR A 44 -2.94 6.85 -8.49
C TYR A 44 -2.04 6.05 -9.43
N GLY A 45 -1.15 6.77 -10.12
CA GLY A 45 -0.25 6.19 -11.12
C GLY A 45 1.04 5.62 -10.52
N PRO A 46 1.87 4.90 -11.31
CA PRO A 46 3.14 4.29 -10.86
C PRO A 46 4.10 5.27 -10.22
N GLU A 47 4.00 6.54 -10.58
CA GLU A 47 4.76 7.63 -9.99
C GLU A 47 4.48 7.84 -8.49
N ASP A 48 3.34 7.36 -7.97
CA ASP A 48 2.91 7.55 -6.58
C ASP A 48 3.15 6.35 -5.68
N ASN A 49 3.74 5.28 -6.23
CA ASN A 49 4.02 4.10 -5.45
C ASN A 49 4.99 4.45 -4.32
N MET A 50 4.60 4.13 -3.09
CA MET A 50 5.39 4.48 -1.91
C MET A 50 5.65 3.26 -1.03
N TRP A 51 6.80 3.27 -0.37
CA TRP A 51 7.18 2.25 0.60
C TRP A 51 6.56 2.56 1.97
N GLU A 52 5.50 1.86 2.31
CA GLU A 52 4.80 2.02 3.57
C GLU A 52 5.27 1.00 4.62
N PRO A 53 5.47 1.39 5.88
CA PRO A 53 5.66 0.46 6.98
C PRO A 53 4.46 -0.49 7.12
N GLN A 54 4.70 -1.74 7.50
CA GLN A 54 3.61 -2.72 7.75
C GLN A 54 2.51 -2.18 8.68
N LYS A 55 2.87 -1.39 9.69
CA LYS A 55 1.91 -0.77 10.62
C LYS A 55 0.87 0.13 9.95
N ASN A 56 1.20 0.73 8.79
CA ASN A 56 0.29 1.61 8.04
C ASN A 56 -0.71 0.80 7.19
N LEU A 57 -0.49 -0.51 7.03
CA LEU A 57 -1.30 -1.42 6.22
C LEU A 57 -2.20 -2.34 7.06
N ASN A 58 -2.37 -2.03 8.35
CA ASN A 58 -3.24 -2.78 9.26
C ASN A 58 -4.71 -2.85 8.79
N ARG A 59 -5.17 -1.87 8.00
CA ARG A 59 -6.52 -1.83 7.40
C ARG A 59 -6.62 -2.54 6.03
N ALA A 60 -5.55 -3.17 5.55
CA ALA A 60 -5.52 -3.87 4.26
C ALA A 60 -4.97 -5.33 4.37
N PRO A 61 -5.44 -6.16 5.32
CA PRO A 61 -4.91 -7.52 5.51
C PRO A 61 -5.13 -8.42 4.29
N ASP A 62 -6.23 -8.24 3.56
CA ASP A 62 -6.50 -9.03 2.36
C ASP A 62 -5.46 -8.75 1.27
N LYS A 63 -5.06 -7.50 1.08
CA LYS A 63 -4.04 -7.10 0.09
C LYS A 63 -2.67 -7.68 0.40
N LEU A 64 -2.30 -7.72 1.69
CA LEU A 64 -1.08 -8.36 2.16
C LEU A 64 -1.11 -9.87 1.92
N ARG A 65 -2.24 -10.53 2.23
CA ARG A 65 -2.43 -11.97 2.03
C ARG A 65 -2.30 -12.32 0.55
N ASP A 66 -3.00 -11.60 -0.32
CA ASP A 66 -3.01 -11.86 -1.77
C ASP A 66 -1.59 -11.74 -2.36
N PHE A 67 -0.83 -10.73 -1.92
CA PHE A 67 0.58 -10.57 -2.32
C PHE A 67 1.46 -11.73 -1.88
N HIS A 68 1.36 -12.17 -0.62
CA HIS A 68 2.19 -13.26 -0.09
C HIS A 68 1.80 -14.64 -0.62
N GLN A 69 0.54 -14.84 -1.01
CA GLN A 69 0.13 -16.05 -1.73
C GLN A 69 0.85 -16.17 -3.08
N GLN A 70 1.02 -15.05 -3.78
CA GLN A 70 1.73 -15.00 -5.06
C GLN A 70 3.25 -14.95 -4.90
N ASN A 71 3.72 -14.43 -3.75
CA ASN A 71 5.14 -14.19 -3.48
C ASN A 71 5.59 -14.81 -2.13
N PRO A 72 5.53 -16.14 -1.95
CA PRO A 72 5.77 -16.77 -0.65
C PRO A 72 7.20 -16.61 -0.11
N ALA A 73 8.17 -16.29 -0.98
CA ALA A 73 9.56 -16.04 -0.59
C ALA A 73 9.83 -14.60 -0.15
N LYS A 74 8.87 -13.68 -0.33
CA LYS A 74 9.04 -12.27 0.03
C LYS A 74 8.96 -12.09 1.55
N PRO A 75 9.68 -11.13 2.13
CA PRO A 75 9.60 -10.86 3.56
C PRO A 75 8.16 -10.59 4.02
N ARG A 76 7.69 -11.34 5.01
CA ARG A 76 6.39 -11.15 5.66
C ARG A 76 6.57 -10.96 7.16
N ASN A 77 5.55 -10.40 7.81
CA ASN A 77 5.54 -10.34 9.26
C ASN A 77 5.31 -11.76 9.79
N PRO A 78 6.10 -12.28 10.74
CA PRO A 78 5.89 -13.62 11.31
C PRO A 78 4.54 -13.80 12.02
N ARG A 79 3.80 -12.71 12.26
CA ARG A 79 2.51 -12.69 12.94
C ARG A 79 1.31 -12.57 11.99
N ASP A 80 1.53 -12.49 10.69
CA ASP A 80 0.48 -12.48 9.66
C ASP A 80 0.12 -13.90 9.20
#